data_AF-X0VBF6-F1
#
_entry.id   AF-X0VBF6-F1
#
_cell.length_a   1.000
_cell.length_b   1.000
_cell.length_c   1.000
_cell.angle_alpha   90.00
_cell.angle_beta   90.00
_cell.angle_gamma   90.00
#
_symmetry.space_group_name_H-M   'P 1'
#
loop_
_entity.id
_entity.type
_entity.pdbx_description
1 polymer ?
#
loop_
_entity_poly.entity_id
_entity_poly.type
_entity_poly.pdbx_seq_one_letter_code
_entity_poly.pdbx_strand_id
1 'polypeptide(L)' 'MRVVIQRVSRAAVTVDGETVASIGRGLVALVGVAEGDGEEKALRLARKCAELRIFADEE' A
#
# COMPACT_ATOMS: atom_id res chain seq x y z
N MET A 1 -13.66 3.74 2.02
CA MET A 1 -12.36 3.08 1.84
C MET A 1 -11.58 3.99 0.96
N ARG A 2 -10.44 4.41 1.47
CA ARG A 2 -9.48 5.27 0.80
C ARG A 2 -8.10 4.66 1.04
N VAL A 3 -7.20 4.85 0.09
CA VAL A 3 -5.83 4.38 0.20
C VAL A 3 -4.91 5.54 -0.17
N VAL A 4 -3.96 5.86 0.72
CA VAL A 4 -2.83 6.73 0.39
C VAL A 4 -1.65 5.83 0.03
N ILE A 5 -1.14 5.99 -1.18
CA ILE A 5 -0.01 5.19 -1.69
C ILE A 5 1.27 6.03 -1.62
N GLN A 6 2.33 5.42 -1.11
CA GLN A 6 3.67 6.00 -1.10
C GLN A 6 4.61 5.07 -1.86
N ARG A 7 5.31 5.61 -2.87
CA ARG A 7 6.43 4.92 -3.51
C ARG A 7 7.65 5.00 -2.61
N VAL A 8 8.21 3.86 -2.25
CA VAL A 8 9.31 3.78 -1.29
C VAL A 8 10.52 3.02 -1.86
N SER A 9 11.72 3.40 -1.42
CA SER A 9 12.93 2.60 -1.59
C SER A 9 13.06 1.50 -0.53
N ARG A 10 12.44 1.70 0.64
CA ARG A 10 12.29 0.74 1.74
C ARG A 10 11.17 1.18 2.68
N ALA A 11 10.55 0.24 3.40
CA ALA A 11 9.64 0.53 4.51
C ALA A 11 9.59 -0.62 5.52
N ALA A 12 9.18 -0.32 6.76
CA ALA A 12 9.06 -1.31 7.83
C ALA A 12 7.94 -0.93 8.81
N VAL A 13 7.42 -1.93 9.52
CA VAL A 13 6.51 -1.77 10.67
C VAL A 13 7.23 -2.27 11.91
N THR A 14 7.19 -1.46 12.97
CA THR A 14 7.84 -1.75 14.25
C THR A 14 6.81 -1.69 15.37
N VAL A 15 6.79 -2.70 16.24
CA VAL A 15 5.94 -2.77 17.43
C VAL A 15 6.86 -3.00 18.63
N ASP A 16 6.75 -2.17 19.66
CA ASP A 16 7.60 -2.24 20.88
C ASP A 16 9.11 -2.28 20.60
N GLY A 17 9.55 -1.62 19.52
CA GLY A 17 10.95 -1.57 19.11
C GLY A 17 11.41 -2.74 18.22
N GLU A 18 10.59 -3.77 18.04
CA GLU A 18 10.88 -4.91 17.17
C GLU A 18 10.27 -4.74 15.77
N THR A 19 11.05 -5.01 14.73
CA THR A 19 10.56 -4.95 13.34
C THR A 19 9.78 -6.22 13.02
N VAL A 20 8.46 -6.10 12.86
CA VAL A 20 7.57 -7.24 12.58
C VAL A 20 7.38 -7.49 11.09
N ALA A 21 7.61 -6.49 10.24
CA ALA A 21 7.52 -6.61 8.79
C ALA A 21 8.38 -5.56 8.10
N SER A 22 8.93 -5.88 6.93
CA SER A 22 9.65 -4.91 6.08
C SER A 22 9.54 -5.26 4.59
N ILE A 23 9.74 -4.24 3.76
CA ILE A 23 9.81 -4.35 2.29
C ILE A 23 10.99 -3.53 1.75
N GLY A 24 11.50 -3.94 0.59
CA GLY A 24 12.46 -3.17 -0.22
C GLY A 24 11.78 -2.10 -1.08
N ARG A 25 12.28 -1.89 -2.31
CA ARG A 25 11.64 -1.01 -3.30
C ARG A 25 10.22 -1.49 -3.56
N GLY A 26 9.23 -0.61 -3.39
CA GLY A 26 7.84 -1.00 -3.49
C GLY A 26 6.86 0.12 -3.14
N LEU A 27 5.67 -0.28 -2.69
CA LEU A 27 4.61 0.61 -2.27
C LEU A 27 4.24 0.37 -0.81
N VAL A 28 4.05 1.45 -0.05
CA VAL A 28 3.29 1.41 1.21
C VAL A 28 1.87 1.87 0.92
N ALA A 29 0.89 1.07 1.35
CA ALA A 29 -0.52 1.39 1.25
C ALA A 29 -1.10 1.68 2.63
N LEU A 30 -1.43 2.94 2.89
CA LEU A 30 -2.13 3.36 4.11
C LEU A 30 -3.64 3.30 3.83
N VAL A 31 -4.31 2.28 4.38
CA VAL A 31 -5.71 1.97 4.09
C VAL A 31 -6.61 2.49 5.21
N GLY A 32 -7.56 3.36 4.85
CA GLY A 32 -8.63 3.79 5.75
C GLY A 32 -9.96 3.14 5.34
N VAL A 33 -10.59 2.43 6.27
CA VAL A 33 -11.90 1.77 6.11
C VAL A 33 -12.94 2.51 6.95
N ALA A 34 -14.13 2.71 6.39
CA ALA A 34 -15.27 3.37 7.03
C ALA A 34 -16.54 2.52 6.87
N GLU A 35 -17.58 2.88 7.61
CA GLU A 35 -18.89 2.25 7.50
C GLU A 35 -19.43 2.30 6.05
N GLY A 36 -20.04 1.19 5.61
CA GLY A 36 -20.54 1.03 4.24
C GLY A 36 -19.48 0.67 3.20
N ASP A 37 -18.21 0.50 3.58
CA ASP A 37 -17.23 -0.15 2.70
C ASP A 37 -17.43 -1.66 2.66
N GLY A 38 -17.39 -2.22 1.46
CA GLY A 38 -17.50 -3.66 1.24
C GLY A 38 -16.39 -4.21 0.34
N GLU A 39 -16.45 -5.52 0.12
CA GLU A 39 -15.45 -6.29 -0.62
C GLU A 39 -15.23 -5.77 -2.05
N GLU A 40 -16.30 -5.42 -2.77
CA GLU A 40 -16.21 -4.88 -4.14
C GLU A 40 -15.28 -3.66 -4.21
N LYS A 41 -15.41 -2.75 -3.24
CA LYS A 41 -14.59 -1.53 -3.18
C LYS A 41 -13.14 -1.85 -2.83
N ALA A 42 -12.91 -2.83 -1.95
CA ALA A 42 -11.58 -3.31 -1.60
C ALA A 42 -10.88 -3.91 -2.83
N LEU A 43 -11.54 -4.81 -3.56
CA LEU A 43 -11.01 -5.43 -4.78
C LEU A 43 -10.70 -4.39 -5.85
N ARG A 44 -11.60 -3.43 -6.05
CA ARG A 44 -11.39 -2.32 -7.00
C ARG A 44 -10.18 -1.47 -6.64
N LEU A 45 -10.02 -1.11 -5.36
CA LEU A 45 -8.88 -0.32 -4.88
C LEU A 45 -7.58 -1.11 -4.93
N ALA A 46 -7.59 -2.39 -4.57
CA ALA A 46 -6.43 -3.28 -4.64
C ALA A 46 -5.92 -3.39 -6.09
N ARG A 47 -6.81 -3.68 -7.05
CA ARG A 47 -6.47 -3.69 -8.47
C ARG A 47 -5.87 -2.37 -8.92
N LYS A 48 -6.51 -1.24 -8.56
CA LYS A 48 -6.00 0.09 -8.89
C LYS A 48 -4.60 0.32 -8.34
N CYS A 49 -4.33 -0.09 -7.09
CA CYS A 49 -3.00 0.09 -6.48
C CYS A 49 -1.93 -0.76 -7.16
N ALA A 50 -2.26 -2.01 -7.53
CA ALA A 50 -1.34 -2.92 -8.20
C ALA A 50 -0.98 -2.47 -9.63
N GLU A 51 -1.92 -1.84 -10.34
CA GLU A 51 -1.75 -1.42 -11.73
C GLU A 51 -1.25 0.04 -11.87
N LEU A 52 -0.97 0.74 -10.77
CA LEU A 52 -0.47 2.13 -10.81
C LEU A 52 0.92 2.20 -11.46
N ARG A 53 1.00 2.89 -12.59
CA ARG A 53 2.26 3.17 -13.32
C ARG A 53 3.01 4.35 -12.71
N ILE A 54 3.49 4.18 -11.49
CA ILE A 54 4.19 5.23 -10.70
C ILE A 54 5.67 4.92 -10.46
N PHE A 55 6.16 3.79 -10.94
CA PHE A 55 7.59 3.49 -11.00
C PHE A 55 8.15 4.00 -12.33
N ALA A 56 9.40 4.46 -12.30
CA ALA A 56 10.15 4.69 -13.53
C ALA A 56 10.34 3.36 -14.27
N ASP A 57 10.38 3.46 -15.60
CA ASP A 57 10.83 2.41 -16.49
C ASP A 57 12.31 2.06 -16.26
N GLU A 58 12.70 0.91 -16.79
CA GLU A 58 14.11 0.55 -16.95
C GLU A 58 14.57 1.29 -18.22
N GLU A 59 15.54 2.20 -18.08
CA GLU A 59 16.28 2.75 -19.21
C GLU A 59 17.05 1.65 -19.96
#